data_AF-A0A6J3MHU6-F1
#
_entry.id   AF-A0A6J3MHU6-F1
#
_cell.length_a   1.000
_cell.length_b   1.000
_cell.length_c   1.000
_cell.angle_alpha   90.00
_cell.angle_beta   90.00
_cell.angle_gamma   90.00
#
_symmetry.space_group_name_H-M   'P 1'
#
loop_
_entity.id
_entity.type
_entity.pdbx_description
1 polymer ?
#
loop_
_entity_poly.entity_id
_entity_poly.type
_entity_poly.pdbx_seq_one_letter_code
_entity_poly.pdbx_strand_id
1 'polypeptide(L)'
;LGNKALPPRLVIPESDLDESFLKGSGPGGQKINKTSSAVQLKHLPTGIVVKCQETRSRDQNRKLARRILAERLDFMEKGSQSRTAIQQEIKRKKKASATKKSRRKYKKLDGDRDDKEAET
;
A
#
# COMPACT_ATOMS: atom_id res chain seq x y z
N LEU A 1 1.00 26.65 9.13
CA LEU A 1 1.01 25.50 8.19
C LEU A 1 0.12 24.42 8.79
N GLY A 2 -1.15 24.36 8.36
CA GLY A 2 -2.14 23.48 8.98
C GLY A 2 -1.72 22.01 8.91
N ASN A 3 -1.74 21.34 10.06
CA ASN A 3 -1.48 19.92 10.21
C ASN A 3 -2.46 19.13 9.32
N LYS A 4 -2.03 18.78 8.10
CA LYS A 4 -2.73 17.81 7.26
C LYS A 4 -2.47 16.40 7.81
N ALA A 5 -2.96 16.15 9.02
CA ALA A 5 -2.92 14.84 9.62
C ALA A 5 -3.81 13.91 8.81
N LEU A 6 -3.26 12.78 8.36
CA LEU A 6 -4.07 11.69 7.83
C LEU A 6 -5.04 11.23 8.92
N PRO A 7 -6.26 10.80 8.59
CA PRO A 7 -7.19 10.28 9.59
C PRO A 7 -6.54 9.13 10.37
N PRO A 8 -6.83 9.00 11.68
CA PRO A 8 -6.25 7.96 12.52
C PRO A 8 -6.56 6.57 11.95
N ARG A 9 -5.66 5.61 12.20
CA ARG A 9 -5.90 4.23 11.76
C ARG A 9 -7.01 3.63 12.61
N LEU A 10 -7.86 2.82 11.99
CA LEU A 10 -8.82 2.01 12.72
C LEU A 10 -8.06 1.06 13.66
N VAL A 11 -8.41 1.12 14.95
CA VAL A 11 -7.88 0.22 15.97
C VAL A 11 -8.86 -0.94 16.08
N ILE A 12 -8.37 -2.14 15.79
CA ILE A 12 -9.17 -3.37 15.90
C ILE A 12 -8.75 -4.07 17.19
N PRO A 13 -9.68 -4.40 18.10
CA PRO A 13 -9.36 -5.14 19.31
C PRO A 13 -8.88 -6.56 18.96
N GLU A 14 -7.97 -7.13 19.75
CA GLU A 14 -7.47 -8.49 19.48
C GLU A 14 -8.53 -9.58 19.72
N SER A 15 -9.59 -9.29 20.48
CA SER A 15 -10.73 -10.21 20.69
C SER A 15 -11.49 -10.53 19.41
N ASP A 16 -11.48 -9.62 18.44
CA ASP A 16 -12.28 -9.73 17.22
C ASP A 16 -11.47 -10.35 16.07
N LEU A 17 -10.24 -10.78 16.36
CA LEU A 17 -9.28 -11.29 15.41
C LEU A 17 -8.99 -12.76 15.68
N ASP A 18 -9.18 -13.57 14.65
CA ASP A 18 -8.73 -14.96 14.61
C ASP A 18 -7.48 -15.05 13.73
N GLU A 19 -6.36 -15.45 14.33
CA GLU A 19 -5.05 -15.54 13.69
C GLU A 19 -4.65 -17.00 13.50
N SER A 20 -4.36 -17.37 12.25
CA SER A 20 -3.92 -18.71 11.85
C SER A 20 -2.62 -18.65 11.07
N PHE A 21 -1.69 -19.54 11.38
CA PHE A 21 -0.42 -19.65 10.67
C PHE A 21 -0.46 -20.78 9.65
N LEU A 22 -0.15 -20.44 8.40
CA LEU A 22 -0.15 -21.35 7.27
C LEU A 22 1.28 -21.57 6.78
N LYS A 23 1.50 -22.72 6.15
CA LYS A 23 2.70 -22.95 5.34
C LYS A 23 2.61 -22.10 4.07
N GLY A 24 3.75 -21.56 3.65
CA GLY A 24 3.81 -20.83 2.39
C GLY A 24 3.43 -21.74 1.22
N SER A 25 2.67 -21.22 0.28
CA SER A 25 2.35 -21.89 -0.99
C SER A 25 3.02 -21.15 -2.14
N GLY A 26 3.47 -21.88 -3.16
CA GLY A 26 4.03 -21.33 -4.40
C GLY A 26 5.41 -21.89 -4.78
N PRO A 27 5.97 -21.45 -5.93
CA PRO A 27 7.32 -21.81 -6.38
C PRO A 27 8.37 -21.13 -5.49
N GLY A 28 8.46 -21.59 -4.25
CA GLY A 28 9.40 -21.14 -3.24
C GLY A 28 10.42 -22.22 -2.93
N GLY A 29 11.65 -21.80 -2.57
CA GLY A 29 12.66 -22.74 -2.08
C GLY A 29 12.24 -23.44 -0.78
N GLN A 30 13.07 -24.38 -0.31
CA GLN A 30 12.78 -25.20 0.88
C GLN A 30 12.28 -24.42 2.10
N LYS A 31 12.77 -23.19 2.28
CA LYS A 31 12.41 -22.32 3.41
C LYS A 31 10.93 -21.93 3.44
N ILE A 32 10.32 -21.68 2.28
CA ILE A 32 8.91 -21.25 2.18
C ILE A 32 7.96 -22.42 2.48
N ASN A 33 8.33 -23.62 2.03
CA ASN A 33 7.50 -24.82 2.20
C ASN A 33 7.61 -25.42 3.62
N LYS A 34 8.77 -25.26 4.28
CA LYS A 34 9.01 -25.80 5.63
C LYS A 34 8.53 -24.88 6.74
N THR A 35 8.63 -23.56 6.57
CA THR A 35 8.29 -22.60 7.63
C THR A 35 6.85 -22.10 7.49
N SER A 36 6.08 -22.18 8.57
CA SER A 36 4.73 -21.60 8.67
C SER A 36 4.77 -20.09 8.88
N SER A 37 5.34 -19.36 7.92
CA SER A 37 5.49 -17.90 8.00
C SER A 37 4.28 -17.14 7.41
N ALA A 38 3.41 -17.79 6.65
CA ALA A 38 2.22 -17.15 6.10
C ALA A 38 1.18 -16.94 7.22
N VAL A 39 0.58 -15.76 7.25
CA VAL A 39 -0.42 -15.40 8.27
C VAL A 39 -1.78 -15.23 7.59
N GLN A 40 -2.78 -15.93 8.11
CA GLN A 40 -4.18 -15.70 7.80
C GLN A 40 -4.82 -15.02 9.01
N LEU A 41 -5.39 -13.84 8.79
CA LEU A 41 -6.08 -13.06 9.80
C LEU A 41 -7.54 -12.92 9.39
N LYS A 42 -8.45 -13.34 10.25
CA LYS A 42 -9.90 -13.23 10.06
C LYS A 42 -10.48 -12.26 11.08
N HIS A 43 -11.30 -11.33 10.61
CA HIS A 43 -12.11 -10.50 11.49
C HIS A 43 -13.44 -11.21 11.73
N LEU A 44 -13.71 -11.56 12.98
CA LEU A 44 -14.90 -12.33 13.36
C LEU A 44 -16.22 -11.62 13.03
N PRO A 45 -16.44 -10.34 13.37
CA PRO A 45 -17.75 -9.72 13.19
C PRO A 45 -18.07 -9.38 11.73
N THR A 46 -17.07 -9.10 10.89
CA THR A 46 -17.31 -8.80 9.45
C THR A 46 -17.06 -9.98 8.54
N GLY A 47 -16.47 -11.07 9.04
CA GLY A 47 -16.11 -12.24 8.25
C GLY A 47 -14.97 -12.02 7.25
N ILE A 48 -14.31 -10.85 7.24
CA ILE A 48 -13.23 -10.55 6.30
C ILE A 48 -11.99 -11.36 6.64
N VAL A 49 -11.48 -12.08 5.64
CA VAL A 49 -10.25 -12.86 5.75
C VAL A 49 -9.15 -12.21 4.90
N VAL A 50 -7.99 -11.99 5.52
CA VAL A 50 -6.79 -11.49 4.86
C VAL A 50 -5.68 -12.52 5.00
N LYS A 51 -5.00 -12.82 3.90
CA LYS A 51 -3.80 -13.67 3.89
C LYS A 51 -2.60 -12.82 3.52
N CYS A 52 -1.49 -12.97 4.24
CA CYS A 52 -0.25 -12.25 4.01
C CYS A 52 0.96 -13.20 4.02
N GLN A 53 1.71 -13.20 2.92
CA GLN A 53 2.95 -13.96 2.72
C GLN A 53 3.97 -13.05 2.02
N GLU A 54 4.34 -11.95 2.65
CA GLU A 54 5.27 -10.96 2.06
C GLU A 54 6.72 -11.27 2.42
N THR A 55 6.95 -11.65 3.67
CA THR A 55 8.30 -11.85 4.21
C THR A 55 8.47 -13.26 4.80
N ARG A 56 9.73 -13.62 5.09
CA ARG A 56 10.07 -14.84 5.82
C ARG A 56 9.76 -14.77 7.33
N SER A 57 9.43 -13.57 7.85
CA SER A 57 9.19 -13.36 9.28
C SER A 57 7.69 -13.35 9.57
N ARG A 58 7.27 -14.21 10.50
CA ARG A 58 5.88 -14.32 10.96
C ARG A 58 5.39 -13.01 11.56
N ASP A 59 6.19 -12.35 12.40
CA ASP A 59 5.77 -11.11 13.08
C ASP A 59 5.61 -9.94 12.12
N GLN A 60 6.47 -9.88 11.09
CA GLN A 60 6.32 -8.89 10.02
C GLN A 60 5.04 -9.15 9.22
N ASN A 61 4.76 -10.40 8.87
CA ASN A 61 3.53 -10.79 8.17
C ASN A 61 2.28 -10.53 9.03
N ARG A 62 2.32 -10.74 10.35
CA ARG A 62 1.23 -10.40 11.28
C ARG A 62 0.94 -8.90 11.28
N LYS A 63 1.97 -8.07 11.40
CA LYS A 63 1.84 -6.59 11.36
C LYS A 63 1.27 -6.11 10.02
N LEU A 64 1.72 -6.72 8.92
CA LEU A 64 1.22 -6.41 7.58
C LEU A 64 -0.23 -6.85 7.39
N ALA A 65 -0.58 -8.08 7.81
CA ALA A 65 -1.94 -8.60 7.75
C ALA A 65 -2.93 -7.71 8.52
N ARG A 66 -2.57 -7.30 9.75
CA ARG A 66 -3.38 -6.39 10.56
C ARG A 66 -3.57 -5.03 9.90
N ARG A 67 -2.51 -4.49 9.30
CA ARG A 67 -2.59 -3.23 8.56
C ARG A 67 -3.54 -3.34 7.36
N ILE A 68 -3.41 -4.40 6.55
CA ILE A 68 -4.27 -4.63 5.39
C ILE A 68 -5.72 -4.82 5.82
N LEU A 69 -5.95 -5.56 6.91
CA LEU A 69 -7.29 -5.76 7.46
C LEU A 69 -7.93 -4.44 7.90
N ALA A 70 -7.20 -3.61 8.65
CA ALA A 70 -7.67 -2.29 9.06
C ALA A 70 -7.97 -1.38 7.86
N GLU A 71 -7.14 -1.43 6.82
CA GLU A 71 -7.35 -0.68 5.58
C GLU A 71 -8.62 -1.16 4.84
N ARG A 72 -8.91 -2.47 4.82
CA ARG A 72 -10.14 -3.01 4.22
C ARG A 72 -11.39 -2.66 5.03
N LEU A 73 -11.31 -2.74 6.36
CA LEU A 73 -12.43 -2.36 7.23
C LEU A 73 -12.74 -0.86 7.11
N ASP A 74 -11.73 0.00 7.16
CA ASP A 74 -11.91 1.44 7.00
C ASP A 74 -12.48 1.80 5.62
N PHE A 75 -12.07 1.08 4.57
CA PHE A 75 -12.67 1.22 3.24
C PHE A 75 -14.11 0.74 3.19
N MET A 76 -14.47 -0.34 3.89
CA MET A 76 -15.84 -0.83 3.95
C MET A 76 -16.77 0.13 4.69
N GLU A 77 -16.31 0.71 5.80
CA GLU A 77 -17.11 1.66 6.59
C GLU A 77 -17.22 3.05 5.94
N LYS A 78 -16.11 3.58 5.40
CA LYS A 78 -16.02 4.99 4.96
C LYS A 78 -15.87 5.17 3.44
N GLY A 79 -15.63 4.10 2.70
CA GLY A 79 -15.46 4.12 1.24
C GLY A 79 -14.43 5.15 0.78
N SER A 80 -14.90 6.15 0.04
CA SER A 80 -14.10 7.25 -0.52
C SER A 80 -13.43 8.16 0.53
N GLN A 81 -13.95 8.19 1.76
CA GLN A 81 -13.36 8.95 2.87
C GLN A 81 -12.34 8.14 3.69
N SER A 82 -12.10 6.88 3.32
CA SER A 82 -11.10 6.06 3.97
C SER A 82 -9.70 6.69 3.88
N ARG A 83 -8.87 6.40 4.88
CA ARG A 83 -7.49 6.89 4.93
C ARG A 83 -6.70 6.50 3.69
N THR A 84 -6.92 5.28 3.20
CA THR A 84 -6.25 4.73 2.01
C THR A 84 -6.66 5.47 0.75
N ALA A 85 -7.95 5.71 0.52
CA ALA A 85 -8.44 6.47 -0.63
C ALA A 85 -7.87 7.90 -0.65
N ILE A 86 -7.90 8.59 0.49
CA ILE A 86 -7.32 9.94 0.62
C ILE A 86 -5.81 9.90 0.33
N GLN A 87 -5.10 8.91 0.88
CA GLN A 87 -3.66 8.78 0.66
C GLN A 87 -3.32 8.46 -0.81
N GLN A 88 -4.12 7.63 -1.48
CA GLN A 88 -3.98 7.33 -2.89
C GLN A 88 -4.22 8.57 -3.75
N GLU A 89 -5.24 9.36 -3.44
CA GLU A 89 -5.55 10.60 -4.17
C GLU A 89 -4.43 11.64 -4.02
N ILE A 90 -3.88 11.81 -2.82
CA ILE A 90 -2.73 12.69 -2.58
C ILE A 90 -1.51 12.22 -3.40
N LYS A 91 -1.23 10.91 -3.41
CA LYS A 91 -0.14 10.34 -4.20
C LYS A 91 -0.36 10.56 -5.70
N ARG A 92 -1.58 10.36 -6.20
CA ARG A 92 -1.97 10.59 -7.60
C ARG A 92 -1.76 12.05 -8.01
N LYS A 93 -2.22 13.01 -7.20
CA LYS A 93 -2.02 14.45 -7.45
C LYS A 93 -0.54 14.84 -7.49
N LYS A 94 0.26 14.30 -6.56
CA LYS A 94 1.73 14.52 -6.53
C LYS A 94 2.39 13.94 -7.79
N LYS A 95 2.07 12.70 -8.18
CA LYS A 95 2.59 12.07 -9.39
C LYS A 95 2.23 12.86 -10.64
N ALA A 96 0.96 13.24 -10.81
CA ALA A 96 0.50 14.04 -11.95
C ALA A 96 1.24 15.39 -12.05
N SER A 97 1.45 16.05 -10.92
CA SER A 97 2.22 17.30 -10.86
C SER A 97 3.70 17.09 -11.25
N ALA A 98 4.32 16.01 -10.77
CA ALA A 98 5.70 15.65 -11.12
C ALA A 98 5.84 15.34 -12.61
N THR A 99 4.92 14.55 -13.18
CA THR A 99 4.89 14.24 -14.62
C THR A 99 4.69 15.50 -15.46
N LYS A 100 3.79 16.42 -15.06
CA LYS A 100 3.57 17.69 -15.76
C LYS A 100 4.82 18.58 -15.75
N LYS A 101 5.52 18.67 -14.62
CA LYS A 101 6.78 19.43 -14.49
C LYS A 101 7.89 18.80 -15.33
N SER A 102 8.04 17.48 -15.27
CA SER A 102 8.98 16.72 -16.08
C SER A 102 8.76 16.99 -17.57
N ARG A 103 7.52 16.82 -18.05
CA ARG A 103 7.15 17.08 -19.46
C ARG A 103 7.48 18.51 -19.91
N ARG A 104 7.22 19.51 -19.06
CA ARG A 104 7.57 20.91 -19.36
C ARG A 104 9.08 21.13 -19.45
N LYS A 105 9.86 20.49 -18.56
CA LYS A 105 11.32 20.59 -18.55
C LYS A 105 11.92 20.02 -19.84
N TYR A 106 11.54 18.79 -20.20
CA TYR A 106 12.09 18.14 -21.40
C TYR A 106 11.65 18.85 -22.70
N LYS A 107 10.38 19.29 -22.79
CA LYS A 107 9.92 20.08 -23.95
C LYS A 107 10.73 21.38 -24.15
N LYS A 108 11.13 22.04 -23.05
CA LYS A 108 11.95 23.26 -23.13
C LYS A 108 13.38 22.92 -23.58
N LEU A 109 13.98 21.85 -23.05
CA LEU A 109 15.33 21.43 -23.43
C LEU A 109 15.43 21.00 -24.90
N ASP A 110 14.37 20.40 -25.45
CA ASP A 110 14.31 20.04 -26.87
C ASP A 110 14.21 21.30 -27.73
N GLY A 111 13.33 22.25 -27.39
CA GLY A 111 13.26 23.55 -28.12
C GLY A 111 14.56 24.36 -28.04
N ASP A 112 15.16 24.46 -26.84
CA ASP A 112 16.46 25.14 -26.65
C ASP A 112 17.61 24.43 -27.41
N ARG A 113 17.45 23.13 -27.76
CA ARG A 113 18.39 22.39 -28.62
C ARG A 113 18.18 22.71 -30.09
N ASP A 114 16.92 22.64 -30.54
CA ASP A 114 16.54 22.94 -31.92
C ASP A 114 16.94 24.38 -32.30
N ASP A 115 16.74 25.35 -31.40
CA ASP A 115 17.14 26.75 -31.60
C ASP A 115 18.67 26.91 -31.76
N LYS A 116 19.46 26.12 -31.01
CA LYS A 116 20.93 26.15 -31.13
C LYS A 116 21.44 25.49 -32.41
N GLU A 117 20.81 24.41 -32.86
CA GLU A 117 21.16 23.76 -34.13
C GLU A 117 20.81 24.64 -35.33
N ALA A 118 19.79 25.49 -35.23
CA ALA A 118 19.42 26.44 -36.29
C ALA A 118 20.36 27.68 -36.39
N GLU A 119 21.07 28.04 -35.31
CA GLU A 119 22.03 29.15 -35.28
C GLU A 119 23.46 28.75 -35.68
N THR A 120 23.75 27.45 -35.87
CA THR A 120 25.09 26.92 -36.22
C THR A 120 25.19 26.56 -37.70
#